data_AF-X1TUZ0-F1
#
_entry.id   AF-X1TUZ0-F1
#
_cell.length_a   1.000
_cell.length_b   1.000
_cell.length_c   1.000
_cell.angle_alpha   90.00
_cell.angle_beta   90.00
_cell.angle_gamma   90.00
#
_symmetry.space_group_name_H-M   'P 1'
#
loop_
_entity.id
_entity.type
_entity.pdbx_description
1 polymer ?
#
loop_
_entity_poly.entity_id
_entity_poly.type
_entity_poly.pdbx_seq_one_letter_code
_entity_poly.pdbx_strand_id
1 'polypeptide(L)'
;GELNTNDSKKILFKIYNEAHIPSVSFTGGEPLLRHDICELVEYASHIGLWTNLITNGTFLNAAIVKKLKKVGLSSAQISIEGPNPAIHDNITGVQGSFDATVAGIKLLL
;
A
#
# COMPACT_ATOMS: atom_id res chain seq x y z
N GLY A 1 -19.70 1.46 0.88
CA GLY A 1 -19.12 2.81 0.83
C GLY A 1 -17.77 2.78 1.53
N GLU A 2 -16.79 3.53 1.04
CA GLU A 2 -15.47 3.65 1.66
C GLU A 2 -15.49 4.67 2.81
N LEU A 3 -14.73 4.41 3.89
CA LEU A 3 -14.60 5.36 5.00
C LEU A 3 -13.86 6.63 4.56
N ASN A 4 -14.33 7.79 5.02
CA ASN A 4 -13.59 9.05 4.83
C ASN A 4 -12.30 9.07 5.66
N THR A 5 -11.42 10.01 5.35
CA THR A 5 -10.10 10.16 5.99
C THR A 5 -10.17 10.30 7.51
N ASN A 6 -11.12 11.08 8.03
CA ASN A 6 -11.23 11.32 9.46
C ASN A 6 -11.66 10.08 10.23
N ASP A 7 -12.60 9.31 9.69
CA ASP A 7 -13.04 8.07 10.33
C ASP A 7 -11.96 7.00 10.26
N SER A 8 -11.20 6.91 9.16
CA SER A 8 -10.00 6.06 9.08
C SER A 8 -8.96 6.43 10.14
N LYS A 9 -8.67 7.73 10.35
CA LYS A 9 -7.74 8.19 11.40
C LYS A 9 -8.23 7.83 12.80
N LYS A 10 -9.54 7.97 13.10
CA LYS A 10 -10.10 7.54 14.38
C LYS A 10 -9.87 6.06 14.62
N ILE A 11 -10.06 5.22 13.61
CA ILE A 11 -9.83 3.77 13.71
C ILE A 11 -8.34 3.49 13.95
N LEU A 12 -7.44 4.11 13.20
CA LEU A 12 -5.99 3.97 13.41
C LEU A 12 -5.58 4.34 14.84
N PHE A 13 -6.13 5.44 15.37
CA PHE A 13 -5.88 5.86 16.74
C PHE A 13 -6.38 4.83 17.76
N LYS A 14 -7.57 4.27 17.57
CA LYS A 14 -8.09 3.20 18.45
C LYS A 14 -7.26 1.93 18.39
N ILE A 15 -6.84 1.51 17.19
CA ILE A 15 -5.97 0.35 16.99
C ILE A 15 -4.68 0.50 17.79
N TYR A 16 -4.07 1.69 17.75
CA TYR A 16 -2.85 1.97 18.49
C TYR A 16 -3.10 2.13 20.00
N ASN A 17 -4.01 3.04 20.38
CA ASN A 17 -4.16 3.51 21.77
C ASN A 17 -5.01 2.59 22.65
N GLU A 18 -6.02 1.94 22.09
CA GLU A 18 -6.93 1.07 22.86
C GLU A 18 -6.53 -0.39 22.72
N ALA A 19 -6.29 -0.84 21.48
CA ALA A 19 -5.96 -2.24 21.20
C ALA A 19 -4.46 -2.55 21.31
N HIS A 20 -3.59 -1.54 21.46
CA HIS A 20 -2.14 -1.69 21.63
C HIS A 20 -1.49 -2.52 20.51
N ILE A 21 -2.02 -2.43 19.29
CA ILE A 21 -1.49 -3.14 18.13
C ILE A 21 -0.28 -2.37 17.59
N PRO A 22 0.85 -3.04 17.29
CA PRO A 22 2.09 -2.36 16.91
C PRO A 22 2.17 -1.99 15.42
N SER A 23 1.26 -2.51 14.58
CA SER A 23 1.35 -2.38 13.13
C SER A 23 -0.01 -2.30 12.45
N VAL A 24 -0.03 -1.74 11.25
CA VAL A 24 -1.19 -1.71 10.37
C VAL A 24 -0.78 -2.00 8.93
N SER A 25 -1.60 -2.77 8.23
CA SER A 25 -1.44 -2.99 6.78
C SER A 25 -2.53 -2.27 6.02
N PHE A 26 -2.14 -1.40 5.10
CA PHE A 26 -3.03 -0.78 4.12
C PHE A 26 -3.18 -1.73 2.93
N THR A 27 -4.41 -2.18 2.71
CA THR A 27 -4.81 -3.16 1.69
C THR A 27 -6.22 -2.80 1.17
N GLY A 28 -6.91 -3.74 0.52
CA GLY A 28 -8.29 -3.60 0.03
C GLY A 28 -8.42 -4.23 -1.35
N GLY A 29 -8.86 -3.44 -2.32
CA GLY A 29 -8.56 -3.69 -3.74
C GLY A 29 -7.13 -3.25 -4.03
N GLU A 30 -6.94 -2.06 -4.59
CA GLU A 30 -5.63 -1.43 -4.74
C GLU A 30 -5.54 -0.16 -3.87
N PRO A 31 -4.75 -0.15 -2.78
CA PRO A 31 -4.67 0.99 -1.87
C PRO A 31 -4.10 2.26 -2.52
N LEU A 32 -3.30 2.16 -3.59
CA LEU A 32 -2.77 3.34 -4.29
C LEU A 32 -3.82 4.10 -5.09
N LEU A 33 -5.02 3.53 -5.30
CA LEU A 33 -6.16 4.24 -5.89
C LEU A 33 -6.84 5.19 -4.90
N ARG A 34 -6.57 5.02 -3.61
CA ARG A 34 -7.15 5.85 -2.57
C ARG A 34 -6.39 7.19 -2.47
N HIS A 35 -7.07 8.29 -2.75
CA HIS A 35 -6.46 9.64 -2.86
C HIS A 35 -5.74 10.12 -1.59
N ASP A 36 -6.20 9.71 -0.41
CA ASP A 36 -5.65 10.07 0.91
C ASP A 36 -4.71 9.01 1.48
N ILE A 37 -4.27 8.00 0.70
CA ILE A 37 -3.43 6.90 1.23
C ILE A 37 -2.16 7.39 1.92
N CYS A 38 -1.46 8.36 1.33
CA CYS A 38 -0.24 8.90 1.93
C CYS A 38 -0.52 9.65 3.24
N GLU A 39 -1.68 10.31 3.37
CA GLU A 39 -2.07 11.01 4.60
C GLU A 39 -2.40 10.01 5.72
N LEU A 40 -3.01 8.88 5.38
CA LEU A 40 -3.28 7.82 6.34
C LEU A 40 -2.01 7.10 6.80
N VAL A 41 -1.08 6.84 5.87
CA VAL A 41 0.25 6.30 6.21
C VAL A 41 1.01 7.27 7.11
N GLU A 42 1.00 8.57 6.77
CA GLU A 42 1.64 9.61 7.59
C GLU A 42 1.10 9.63 9.01
N TYR A 43 -0.23 9.60 9.14
CA TYR A 43 -0.89 9.61 10.44
C TYR A 43 -0.56 8.34 11.25
N ALA A 44 -0.68 7.17 10.63
CA ALA A 44 -0.36 5.89 11.27
C ALA A 44 1.09 5.83 11.75
N SER A 45 2.04 6.27 10.91
CA SER A 45 3.45 6.35 11.26
C SER A 45 3.70 7.31 12.43
N HIS A 46 3.10 8.50 12.40
CA HIS A 46 3.25 9.51 13.46
C HIS A 46 2.74 9.06 14.83
N ILE A 47 1.65 8.29 14.87
CA ILE A 47 1.13 7.77 16.14
C ILE A 47 1.91 6.55 16.64
N GLY A 48 2.88 6.03 15.87
CA GLY A 48 3.78 4.95 16.29
C GLY A 48 3.47 3.57 15.72
N LEU A 49 2.56 3.46 14.75
CA LEU A 49 2.30 2.18 14.08
C LEU A 49 3.39 1.89 13.04
N TRP A 50 3.87 0.65 13.01
CA TRP A 50 4.59 0.12 11.87
C TRP A 50 3.64 0.00 10.67
N THR A 51 3.93 0.69 9.58
CA THR A 51 3.03 0.76 8.43
C THR A 51 3.48 -0.15 7.30
N ASN A 52 2.57 -1.01 6.83
CA ASN A 52 2.79 -1.88 5.69
C ASN A 52 1.80 -1.52 4.56
N LEU A 53 2.26 -1.53 3.31
CA LEU A 53 1.41 -1.37 2.12
C LEU A 53 1.35 -2.70 1.37
N ILE A 54 0.16 -3.23 1.12
CA ILE A 54 -0.06 -4.42 0.29
C ILE A 54 -0.67 -3.96 -1.03
N THR A 55 0.07 -4.07 -2.14
CA THR A 55 -0.31 -3.49 -3.45
C THR A 55 0.03 -4.45 -4.59
N ASN A 56 -0.68 -4.32 -5.71
CA ASN A 56 -0.30 -5.00 -6.95
C ASN A 56 0.93 -4.35 -7.62
N GLY A 57 1.41 -3.22 -7.12
CA GLY A 57 2.63 -2.56 -7.59
C GLY A 57 2.50 -1.83 -8.93
N THR A 58 1.42 -2.00 -9.67
CA THR A 58 1.22 -1.43 -11.02
C THR A 58 1.07 0.10 -11.02
N PHE A 59 0.67 0.68 -9.90
CA PHE A 59 0.53 2.13 -9.72
C PHE A 59 1.76 2.80 -9.10
N LEU A 60 2.81 2.04 -8.77
CA LEU A 60 4.03 2.60 -8.22
C LEU A 60 4.78 3.41 -9.29
N ASN A 61 5.15 4.62 -8.92
CA ASN A 61 6.07 5.47 -9.68
C ASN A 61 7.03 6.16 -8.71
N ALA A 62 8.11 6.74 -9.23
CA ALA A 62 9.15 7.37 -8.41
C ALA A 62 8.60 8.46 -7.46
N ALA A 63 7.59 9.21 -7.89
CA ALA A 63 6.99 10.28 -7.08
C ALA A 63 6.20 9.69 -5.90
N ILE A 64 5.37 8.67 -6.15
CA ILE A 64 4.60 7.97 -5.11
C ILE A 64 5.53 7.26 -4.13
N VAL A 65 6.53 6.53 -4.61
CA VAL A 65 7.48 5.84 -3.73
C VAL A 65 8.23 6.82 -2.83
N LYS A 66 8.73 7.94 -3.41
CA LYS A 66 9.38 9.00 -2.63
C LYS A 66 8.44 9.58 -1.58
N LYS A 67 7.17 9.79 -1.94
CA LYS A 67 6.15 10.31 -1.01
C LYS A 67 5.87 9.32 0.12
N LEU A 68 5.62 8.05 -0.19
CA LEU A 68 5.40 6.97 0.79
C LEU A 68 6.56 6.83 1.78
N LYS A 69 7.80 6.83 1.27
CA LYS A 69 9.00 6.79 2.11
C LYS A 69 9.11 8.02 3.00
N LYS A 70 8.79 9.21 2.48
CA LYS A 70 8.79 10.47 3.25
C LYS A 70 7.76 10.46 4.38
N VAL A 71 6.57 9.90 4.15
CA VAL A 71 5.50 9.85 5.15
C VAL A 71 5.63 8.68 6.13
N GLY A 72 6.75 7.94 6.09
CA GLY A 72 7.05 6.91 7.08
C GLY A 72 6.48 5.52 6.79
N LEU A 73 6.23 5.20 5.50
CA LEU A 73 5.92 3.82 5.11
C LEU A 73 7.07 2.89 5.53
N SER A 74 6.79 1.89 6.35
CA SER A 74 7.82 1.01 6.93
C SER A 74 8.12 -0.20 6.05
N SER A 75 7.11 -0.77 5.39
CA SER A 75 7.28 -1.88 4.44
C SER A 75 6.27 -1.86 3.31
N ALA A 76 6.60 -2.53 2.21
CA ALA A 76 5.70 -2.80 1.10
C ALA A 76 5.74 -4.28 0.73
N GLN A 77 4.57 -4.88 0.56
CA GLN A 77 4.34 -6.24 0.08
C GLN A 77 3.70 -6.15 -1.30
N ILE A 78 4.34 -6.78 -2.29
CA ILE A 78 3.89 -6.76 -3.68
C ILE A 78 3.35 -8.13 -4.07
N SER A 79 2.14 -8.17 -4.62
CA SER A 79 1.54 -9.40 -5.14
C SER A 79 2.09 -9.72 -6.54
N ILE A 80 2.78 -10.87 -6.66
CA ILE A 80 3.13 -11.48 -7.95
C ILE A 80 2.46 -12.85 -8.02
N GLU A 81 1.53 -12.98 -8.97
CA GLU A 81 0.70 -14.19 -9.12
C GLU A 81 1.30 -15.26 -10.03
N GLY A 82 2.39 -14.96 -10.73
CA GLY A 82 2.99 -15.89 -11.69
C GLY A 82 4.43 -15.53 -12.03
N PRO A 83 5.24 -16.52 -12.47
CA PRO A 83 6.66 -16.31 -12.74
C PRO A 83 6.96 -15.62 -14.07
N ASN A 84 5.95 -15.40 -14.92
CA ASN A 84 6.09 -14.78 -16.23
C ASN A 84 4.79 -14.05 -16.64
N PRO A 85 4.83 -13.18 -17.67
CA PRO A 85 3.66 -12.43 -18.13
C PRO A 85 2.46 -13.31 -18.48
N ALA A 86 2.68 -14.44 -19.17
CA ALA A 86 1.58 -15.30 -19.62
C ALA A 86 0.75 -15.87 -18.45
N ILE A 87 1.40 -16.28 -17.36
CA ILE A 87 0.71 -16.82 -16.19
C ILE A 87 0.14 -15.70 -15.32
N HIS A 88 0.95 -14.68 -15.03
CA HIS A 88 0.54 -13.60 -14.15
C HIS A 88 -0.62 -12.79 -14.74
N ASP A 89 -0.51 -12.33 -15.99
CA ASP A 89 -1.55 -11.53 -16.65
C ASP A 89 -2.86 -12.32 -16.80
N ASN A 90 -2.77 -13.65 -16.98
CA ASN A 90 -3.93 -14.53 -17.02
C ASN A 90 -4.63 -14.65 -15.66
N ILE A 91 -3.86 -14.69 -14.55
CA ILE A 91 -4.43 -14.76 -13.20
C ILE A 91 -5.02 -13.40 -12.80
N THR A 92 -4.33 -12.29 -13.08
CA THR A 92 -4.81 -10.94 -12.74
C THR A 92 -5.91 -10.44 -13.68
N GLY A 93 -6.03 -11.04 -14.86
CA GLY A 93 -6.96 -10.61 -15.91
C GLY A 93 -6.54 -9.31 -16.61
N VAL A 94 -5.29 -8.88 -16.45
CA VAL A 94 -4.77 -7.61 -16.98
C VAL A 94 -3.49 -7.87 -17.78
N GLN A 95 -3.57 -7.67 -19.09
CA GLN A 95 -2.41 -7.73 -19.98
C GLN A 95 -1.39 -6.65 -19.62
N GLY A 96 -0.12 -7.03 -19.51
CA GLY A 96 1.00 -6.17 -19.12
C GLY A 96 1.14 -5.94 -17.61
N SER A 97 0.32 -6.57 -16.77
CA SER A 97 0.37 -6.38 -15.32
C SER A 97 1.64 -6.96 -14.70
N PHE A 98 2.21 -8.03 -15.26
CA PHE A 98 3.50 -8.56 -14.79
C PHE A 98 4.62 -7.53 -14.93
N ASP A 99 4.77 -6.96 -16.13
CA ASP A 99 5.85 -5.99 -16.39
C ASP A 99 5.67 -4.71 -15.57
N ALA A 100 4.43 -4.24 -15.41
CA ALA A 100 4.10 -3.11 -14.55
C ALA A 100 4.43 -3.40 -13.08
N THR A 101 4.09 -4.58 -12.58
CA THR A 101 4.41 -5.03 -11.20
C THR A 101 5.91 -5.10 -10.98
N VAL A 102 6.66 -5.71 -11.90
CA VAL A 102 8.13 -5.82 -11.83
C VAL A 102 8.79 -4.44 -11.91
N ALA A 103 8.27 -3.53 -12.74
CA ALA A 103 8.74 -2.14 -12.77
C ALA A 103 8.49 -1.44 -11.44
N GLY A 104 7.32 -1.64 -10.82
CA GLY A 104 6.99 -1.13 -9.50
C GLY A 104 7.95 -1.64 -8.41
N ILE A 105 8.26 -2.93 -8.41
CA ILE A 105 9.23 -3.55 -7.47
C ILE A 105 10.59 -2.88 -7.58
N LYS A 106 11.09 -2.62 -8.79
CA LYS A 106 12.41 -1.98 -9.01
C LYS A 106 12.49 -0.57 -8.41
N LEU A 107 11.37 0.13 -8.25
CA LEU A 107 11.34 1.45 -7.63
C LEU A 107 11.48 1.40 -6.10
N LEU A 108 11.23 0.25 -5.48
CA LEU A 108 11.29 0.04 -4.03
C LEU A 108 12.66 -0.44 -3.53
N LEU A 109 13.55 -0.84 -4.45
CA LEU A 109 14.94 -1.25 -4.19
C LEU A 109 15.86 -0.03 -4.16
#